data_AF-T1B3N6-F1
#
_entry.id   AF-T1B3N6-F1
#
_cell.length_a   1.000
_cell.length_b   1.000
_cell.length_c   1.000
_cell.angle_alpha   90.00
_cell.angle_beta   90.00
_cell.angle_gamma   90.00
#
_symmetry.space_group_name_H-M   'P 1'
#
loop_
_entity.id
_entity.type
_entity.pdbx_description
1 polymer ?
#
loop_
_entity_poly.entity_id
_entity_poly.type
_entity_poly.pdbx_seq_one_letter_code
_entity_poly.pdbx_strand_id
1 'polypeptide(L)'
;KLVLYVLVAIGLLSMGHFGNFSNYGGFAPFGFNGMFLAIPLAMFAFGGIRVIPDYSEEANQDSHVGRSIMWTVFGQSIIYLLLAIAFVAGLNWAADGLKVGAWTSVSSLPGNPFLVLAQHGSISWLVIATVIIAIIGPFVTGYIYQVPVRGCCSPWGAAASSQRRCVKSRRTTRSPSGP
;
A
#
# COMPACT_ATOMS: atom_id res chain seq x y z
N LYS A 1 3.94 -5.85 -9.89
CA LYS A 1 3.22 -5.75 -8.58
C LYS A 1 1.77 -5.32 -8.75
N LEU A 2 1.47 -4.16 -9.36
CA LEU A 2 0.09 -3.66 -9.50
C LEU A 2 -0.85 -4.59 -10.27
N VAL A 3 -0.40 -5.14 -11.41
CA VAL A 3 -1.18 -6.11 -12.20
C VAL A 3 -1.60 -7.32 -11.38
N LEU A 4 -0.71 -7.82 -10.52
CA LEU A 4 -1.02 -8.97 -9.65
C LEU A 4 -2.14 -8.64 -8.64
N TYR A 5 -2.12 -7.43 -8.05
CA TYR A 5 -3.21 -7.00 -7.16
C TYR A 5 -4.55 -6.91 -7.88
N VAL A 6 -4.56 -6.32 -9.08
CA VAL A 6 -5.78 -6.22 -9.90
C VAL A 6 -6.29 -7.61 -10.27
N LEU A 7 -5.38 -8.51 -10.66
CA LEU A 7 -5.70 -9.88 -11.05
C LEU A 7 -6.31 -10.66 -9.88
N VAL A 8 -5.73 -10.57 -8.67
CA VAL A 8 -6.32 -11.18 -7.47
C VAL A 8 -7.67 -10.57 -7.13
N ALA A 9 -7.83 -9.25 -7.24
CA ALA A 9 -9.11 -8.59 -6.99
C ALA A 9 -10.18 -9.09 -7.97
N ILE A 10 -9.88 -9.20 -9.26
CA ILE A 10 -10.80 -9.74 -10.27
C ILE A 10 -11.13 -11.21 -9.96
N GLY A 11 -10.13 -12.01 -9.57
CA GLY A 11 -10.34 -13.40 -9.17
C GLY A 11 -11.31 -13.56 -8.00
N LEU A 12 -11.16 -12.73 -6.96
CA LEU A 12 -12.09 -12.71 -5.82
C LEU A 12 -13.48 -12.18 -6.18
N LEU A 13 -13.55 -11.16 -7.06
CA LEU A 13 -14.82 -10.66 -7.56
C LEU A 13 -15.58 -11.71 -8.38
N SER A 14 -14.88 -12.57 -9.11
CA SER A 14 -15.51 -13.64 -9.91
C SER A 14 -16.25 -14.69 -9.06
N MET A 15 -15.82 -14.87 -7.80
CA MET A 15 -16.49 -15.72 -6.80
C MET A 15 -17.34 -14.91 -5.81
N GLY A 16 -17.60 -13.63 -6.12
CA GLY A 16 -18.17 -12.67 -5.19
C GLY A 16 -19.66 -12.89 -4.89
N HIS A 17 -20.00 -12.87 -3.61
CA HIS A 17 -21.36 -12.82 -3.08
C HIS A 17 -21.79 -11.36 -2.81
N PHE A 18 -22.37 -10.70 -3.82
CA PHE A 18 -22.77 -9.28 -3.72
C PHE A 18 -23.84 -8.98 -2.65
N GLY A 19 -24.54 -10.00 -2.13
CA GLY A 19 -25.45 -9.84 -0.99
C GLY A 19 -24.76 -9.41 0.32
N ASN A 20 -23.44 -9.56 0.42
CA ASN A 20 -22.67 -9.14 1.59
C ASN A 20 -22.72 -7.63 1.85
N PHE A 21 -22.93 -6.82 0.81
CA PHE A 21 -22.98 -5.36 0.92
C PHE A 21 -24.29 -4.83 1.50
N SER A 22 -25.38 -5.59 1.37
CA SER A 22 -26.73 -5.14 1.77
C SER A 22 -27.27 -5.90 2.98
N ASN A 23 -27.08 -7.22 3.04
CA ASN A 23 -27.91 -8.08 3.88
C ASN A 23 -27.47 -8.15 5.35
N TYR A 24 -26.26 -7.70 5.68
CA TYR A 24 -25.65 -7.92 7.00
C TYR A 24 -25.26 -6.61 7.72
N GLY A 25 -26.14 -5.62 7.72
CA GLY A 25 -25.88 -4.31 8.36
C GLY A 25 -25.46 -3.20 7.39
N GLY A 26 -25.58 -3.43 6.08
CA GLY A 26 -25.39 -2.43 5.04
C GLY A 26 -23.96 -1.86 4.97
N PHE A 27 -23.85 -0.58 4.59
CA PHE A 27 -22.56 0.10 4.40
C PHE A 27 -21.75 0.29 5.70
N ALA A 28 -22.42 0.38 6.85
CA ALA A 28 -21.79 0.74 8.11
C ALA A 28 -22.27 -0.15 9.27
N PRO A 29 -21.88 -1.44 9.31
CA PRO A 29 -22.35 -2.38 10.32
C PRO A 29 -21.95 -1.99 11.76
N PHE A 30 -20.86 -1.22 11.91
CA PHE A 30 -20.35 -0.72 13.19
C PHE A 30 -20.65 0.77 13.45
N GLY A 31 -21.44 1.42 12.58
CA GLY A 31 -21.73 2.85 12.65
C GLY A 31 -20.50 3.75 12.56
N PHE A 32 -20.64 5.01 13.00
CA PHE A 32 -19.56 6.00 12.97
C PHE A 32 -18.34 5.63 13.81
N ASN A 33 -18.54 4.96 14.94
CA ASN A 33 -17.43 4.50 15.80
C ASN A 33 -16.48 3.58 15.05
N GLY A 34 -17.01 2.64 14.26
CA GLY A 34 -16.18 1.76 13.43
C GLY A 34 -15.40 2.51 12.35
N MET A 35 -15.99 3.55 11.76
CA MET A 35 -15.30 4.40 10.78
C MET A 35 -14.11 5.13 11.41
N PHE A 36 -14.30 5.73 12.60
CA PHE A 36 -13.21 6.42 13.30
C PHE A 36 -12.08 5.47 13.72
N LEU A 37 -12.40 4.24 14.11
CA LEU A 37 -11.40 3.22 14.41
C LEU A 37 -10.65 2.72 13.15
N ALA A 38 -11.27 2.80 11.97
CA ALA A 38 -10.64 2.41 10.71
C ALA A 38 -9.66 3.47 10.17
N ILE A 39 -9.83 4.75 10.53
CA ILE A 39 -8.98 5.85 10.02
C ILE A 39 -7.48 5.59 10.30
N PRO A 40 -7.04 5.28 11.54
CA PRO A 40 -5.61 5.03 11.80
C PRO A 40 -5.05 3.84 11.03
N LEU A 41 -5.85 2.78 10.86
CA LEU A 41 -5.46 1.60 10.08
C LEU A 41 -5.30 1.95 8.59
N ALA A 42 -6.21 2.76 8.05
CA ALA A 42 -6.10 3.26 6.69
C ALA A 42 -4.87 4.18 6.54
N MET A 43 -4.61 5.08 7.49
CA MET A 43 -3.44 5.95 7.47
C MET A 43 -2.13 5.15 7.44
N PHE A 44 -2.04 4.05 8.20
CA PHE A 44 -0.88 3.17 8.19
C PHE A 44 -0.60 2.60 6.79
N ALA A 45 -1.63 2.23 6.04
CA ALA A 45 -1.49 1.69 4.69
C ALA A 45 -0.87 2.70 3.69
N PHE A 46 -1.10 4.01 3.89
CA PHE A 46 -0.53 5.06 3.05
C PHE A 46 0.87 5.55 3.49
N GLY A 47 1.44 4.99 4.55
CA GLY A 47 2.73 5.43 5.13
C GLY A 47 3.94 5.33 4.19
N GLY A 48 3.81 4.65 3.05
CA GLY A 48 4.83 4.54 2.00
C GLY A 48 5.06 5.81 1.18
N ILE A 49 4.13 6.77 1.20
CA ILE A 49 4.22 8.00 0.39
C ILE A 49 5.43 8.86 0.79
N ARG A 50 5.91 8.76 2.03
CA ARG A 50 7.06 9.53 2.54
C ARG A 50 8.34 9.35 1.73
N VAL A 51 8.45 8.24 1.01
CA VAL A 51 9.62 7.94 0.19
C VAL A 51 9.76 8.93 -0.98
N ILE A 52 8.65 9.44 -1.52
CA ILE A 52 8.69 10.34 -2.68
C ILE A 52 9.44 11.66 -2.38
N PRO A 53 9.15 12.38 -1.27
CA PRO A 53 9.93 13.56 -0.92
C PRO A 53 11.39 13.23 -0.52
N ASP A 54 11.69 12.05 0.04
CA ASP A 54 13.07 11.67 0.35
C ASP A 54 13.96 11.60 -0.90
N TYR A 55 13.38 11.26 -2.06
CA TYR A 55 14.07 11.26 -3.37
C TYR A 55 13.93 12.58 -4.15
N SER A 56 13.28 13.59 -3.59
CA SER A 56 13.06 14.85 -4.29
C SER A 56 14.37 15.59 -4.61
N GLU A 57 15.41 15.42 -3.78
CA GLU A 57 16.74 16.02 -3.99
C GLU A 57 17.47 15.46 -5.22
N GLU A 58 17.11 14.25 -5.67
CA GLU A 58 17.65 13.60 -6.87
C GLU A 58 16.77 13.85 -8.11
N ALA A 59 15.62 14.50 -7.95
CA ALA A 59 14.70 14.78 -9.04
C ALA A 59 15.26 15.89 -9.94
N ASN A 60 15.15 15.68 -11.26
CA ASN A 60 15.62 16.65 -12.24
C ASN A 60 14.72 17.90 -12.32
N GLN A 61 13.46 17.80 -11.89
CA GLN A 61 12.48 18.90 -11.91
C GLN A 61 11.55 18.83 -10.69
N ASP A 62 11.55 19.89 -9.89
CA ASP A 62 10.74 19.99 -8.66
C ASP A 62 9.23 19.89 -8.91
N SER A 63 8.78 20.36 -10.08
CA SER A 63 7.36 20.31 -10.48
C SER A 63 6.83 18.87 -10.65
N HIS A 64 7.71 17.91 -10.97
CA HIS A 64 7.33 16.50 -11.11
C HIS A 64 7.14 15.80 -9.76
N VAL A 65 7.80 16.27 -8.70
CA VAL A 65 7.69 15.70 -7.36
C VAL A 65 6.26 15.82 -6.85
N GLY A 66 5.67 17.03 -6.92
CA GLY A 66 4.29 17.26 -6.50
C GLY A 66 3.26 16.43 -7.27
N ARG A 67 3.42 16.32 -8.60
CA ARG A 67 2.52 15.52 -9.44
C ARG A 67 2.65 14.02 -9.15
N SER A 68 3.86 13.54 -8.83
CA SER A 68 4.11 12.13 -8.50
C SER A 68 3.47 11.72 -7.18
N ILE A 69 3.45 12.62 -6.19
CA ILE A 69 2.72 12.42 -4.92
C ILE A 69 1.23 12.24 -5.20
N MET A 70 0.64 13.14 -6.00
CA MET A 70 -0.78 13.08 -6.34
C MET A 70 -1.14 11.77 -7.08
N TRP A 71 -0.36 11.38 -8.10
CA TRP A 71 -0.56 10.11 -8.80
C TRP A 71 -0.45 8.89 -7.88
N THR A 72 0.48 8.92 -6.93
CA THR A 72 0.66 7.82 -5.99
C THR A 72 -0.53 7.71 -5.04
N VAL A 73 -1.01 8.83 -4.49
CA VAL A 73 -2.19 8.84 -3.60
C VAL A 73 -3.42 8.30 -4.33
N PHE A 74 -3.72 8.80 -5.53
CA PHE A 74 -4.88 8.36 -6.30
C PHE A 74 -4.76 6.90 -6.73
N GLY A 75 -3.61 6.52 -7.31
CA GLY A 75 -3.39 5.14 -7.77
C GLY A 75 -3.48 4.14 -6.62
N GLN A 76 -2.90 4.47 -5.46
CA GLN A 76 -2.95 3.62 -4.27
C GLN A 76 -4.37 3.51 -3.71
N SER A 77 -5.11 4.63 -3.66
CA SER A 77 -6.49 4.67 -3.18
C SER A 77 -7.40 3.79 -4.03
N ILE A 78 -7.28 3.86 -5.37
CA ILE A 78 -8.09 3.05 -6.29
C ILE A 78 -7.85 1.54 -6.05
N ILE A 79 -6.59 1.13 -5.91
CA ILE A 79 -6.27 -0.30 -5.71
C ILE A 79 -6.74 -0.79 -4.35
N TYR A 80 -6.63 0.03 -3.30
CA TYR A 80 -7.13 -0.34 -1.98
C TYR A 80 -8.65 -0.44 -1.92
N LEU A 81 -9.37 0.48 -2.57
CA LEU A 81 -10.82 0.39 -2.71
C LEU A 81 -11.22 -0.87 -3.48
N LEU A 82 -10.52 -1.16 -4.58
CA LEU A 82 -10.77 -2.37 -5.38
C LEU A 82 -10.58 -3.64 -4.54
N LEU A 83 -9.49 -3.75 -3.77
CA LEU A 83 -9.23 -4.91 -2.91
C LEU A 83 -10.22 -5.00 -1.74
N ALA A 84 -10.64 -3.87 -1.16
CA ALA A 84 -11.65 -3.85 -0.11
C ALA A 84 -13.00 -4.37 -0.62
N ILE A 85 -13.43 -3.91 -1.80
CA ILE A 85 -14.66 -4.39 -2.44
C ILE A 85 -14.53 -5.88 -2.79
N ALA A 86 -13.41 -6.29 -3.38
CA ALA A 86 -13.16 -7.68 -3.73
C ALA A 86 -13.14 -8.60 -2.50
N PHE A 87 -12.61 -8.13 -1.36
CA PHE A 87 -12.62 -8.86 -0.10
C PHE A 87 -14.04 -9.07 0.43
N VAL A 88 -14.83 -7.99 0.52
CA VAL A 88 -16.22 -8.06 1.01
C VAL A 88 -17.09 -8.90 0.08
N ALA A 89 -16.88 -8.78 -1.23
CA ALA A 89 -17.57 -9.60 -2.21
C ALA A 89 -17.16 -11.08 -2.08
N GLY A 90 -15.87 -11.39 -2.03
CA GLY A 90 -15.36 -12.76 -1.98
C GLY A 90 -15.59 -13.50 -0.66
N LEU A 91 -16.01 -12.81 0.40
CA LEU A 91 -16.28 -13.40 1.72
C LEU A 91 -17.42 -14.43 1.66
N ASN A 92 -17.16 -15.65 2.12
CA ASN A 92 -18.18 -16.70 2.20
C ASN A 92 -18.30 -17.19 3.65
N TRP A 93 -19.30 -16.67 4.36
CA TRP A 93 -19.55 -16.97 5.77
C TRP A 93 -19.51 -18.48 6.10
N ALA A 94 -20.17 -19.31 5.29
CA ALA A 94 -20.26 -20.75 5.55
C ALA A 94 -18.93 -21.48 5.29
N ALA A 95 -18.26 -21.17 4.18
CA ALA A 95 -17.00 -21.80 3.81
C ALA A 95 -15.85 -21.36 4.73
N ASP A 96 -15.89 -20.11 5.20
CA ASP A 96 -14.89 -19.53 6.11
C ASP A 96 -15.11 -19.93 7.58
N GLY A 97 -16.14 -20.74 7.89
CA GLY A 97 -16.45 -21.19 9.25
C GLY A 97 -16.96 -20.07 10.17
N LEU A 98 -17.48 -18.99 9.59
CA LEU A 98 -17.97 -17.81 10.30
C LEU A 98 -19.49 -17.82 10.41
N LYS A 99 -20.02 -17.28 11.52
CA LYS A 99 -21.46 -17.04 11.63
C LYS A 99 -21.88 -15.94 10.66
N VAL A 100 -22.93 -16.20 9.88
CA VAL A 100 -23.45 -15.24 8.89
C VAL A 100 -23.72 -13.89 9.55
N GLY A 101 -23.11 -12.83 8.99
CA GLY A 101 -23.26 -11.44 9.44
C GLY A 101 -22.45 -11.06 10.69
N ALA A 102 -21.65 -11.97 11.25
CA ALA A 102 -20.80 -11.68 12.40
C ALA A 102 -19.49 -10.98 11.97
N TRP A 103 -19.56 -9.71 11.59
CA TRP A 103 -18.40 -8.93 11.14
C TRP A 103 -17.22 -8.88 12.12
N THR A 104 -17.49 -8.99 13.42
CA THR A 104 -16.44 -9.05 14.45
C THR A 104 -15.59 -10.32 14.38
N SER A 105 -16.13 -11.40 13.81
CA SER A 105 -15.40 -12.68 13.67
C SER A 105 -14.47 -12.69 12.46
N VAL A 106 -14.60 -11.73 11.54
CA VAL A 106 -13.74 -11.61 10.35
C VAL A 106 -12.29 -11.30 10.75
N SER A 107 -12.07 -10.57 11.86
CA SER A 107 -10.72 -10.33 12.40
C SER A 107 -10.05 -11.57 13.00
N SER A 108 -10.80 -12.66 13.19
CA SER A 108 -10.29 -13.92 13.74
C SER A 108 -9.76 -14.87 12.66
N LEU A 109 -9.83 -14.50 11.38
CA LEU A 109 -9.30 -15.31 10.29
C LEU A 109 -7.77 -15.47 10.42
N PRO A 110 -7.24 -16.71 10.31
CA PRO A 110 -5.82 -16.96 10.51
C PRO A 110 -4.98 -16.48 9.32
N GLY A 111 -3.87 -15.80 9.63
CA GLY A 111 -2.86 -15.45 8.64
C GLY A 111 -3.33 -14.38 7.64
N ASN A 112 -3.18 -14.66 6.33
CA ASN A 112 -3.58 -13.73 5.29
C ASN A 112 -5.05 -13.99 4.90
N PRO A 113 -5.97 -13.05 5.16
CA PRO A 113 -7.39 -13.28 4.91
C PRO A 113 -7.70 -13.47 3.42
N PHE A 114 -6.94 -12.87 2.51
CA PHE A 114 -7.10 -13.11 1.07
C PHE A 114 -6.72 -14.54 0.66
N LEU A 115 -5.78 -15.17 1.38
CA LEU A 115 -5.38 -16.55 1.12
C LEU A 115 -6.46 -17.53 1.56
N VAL A 116 -7.08 -17.28 2.71
CA VAL A 116 -8.21 -18.09 3.22
C VAL A 116 -9.38 -18.05 2.22
N LEU A 117 -9.74 -16.85 1.77
CA LEU A 117 -10.79 -16.69 0.74
C LEU A 117 -10.44 -17.42 -0.56
N ALA A 118 -9.18 -17.30 -1.01
CA ALA A 118 -8.73 -17.96 -2.24
C ALA A 118 -8.74 -19.50 -2.14
N GLN A 119 -8.42 -20.05 -0.95
CA GLN A 119 -8.42 -21.49 -0.70
C GLN A 119 -9.84 -22.07 -0.77
N HIS A 120 -10.82 -21.38 -0.21
CA HIS A 120 -12.21 -21.84 -0.21
C HIS A 120 -12.93 -21.63 -1.54
N GLY A 121 -12.47 -20.67 -2.35
CA GLY A 121 -13.00 -20.43 -3.70
C GLY A 121 -12.71 -21.53 -4.72
N SER A 122 -11.95 -22.58 -4.39
CA SER A 122 -11.57 -23.71 -5.27
C SER A 122 -10.78 -23.34 -6.55
N ILE A 123 -10.26 -22.11 -6.64
CA ILE A 123 -9.46 -21.62 -7.77
C ILE A 123 -7.97 -21.70 -7.45
N SER A 124 -7.30 -22.76 -7.93
CA SER A 124 -5.88 -23.03 -7.62
C SER A 124 -4.93 -21.90 -8.02
N TRP A 125 -5.20 -21.19 -9.13
CA TRP A 125 -4.33 -20.10 -9.58
C TRP A 125 -4.39 -18.89 -8.64
N LEU A 126 -5.55 -18.65 -7.99
CA LEU A 126 -5.76 -17.50 -7.11
C LEU A 126 -4.95 -17.64 -5.81
N VAL A 127 -4.86 -18.85 -5.29
CA VAL A 127 -4.01 -19.21 -4.15
C VAL A 127 -2.55 -18.90 -4.48
N ILE A 128 -2.07 -19.38 -5.63
CA ILE A 128 -0.67 -19.17 -6.07
C ILE A 128 -0.39 -17.67 -6.24
N ALA A 129 -1.27 -16.94 -6.92
CA ALA A 129 -1.13 -15.51 -7.13
C ALA A 129 -1.09 -14.72 -5.81
N THR A 130 -1.94 -15.08 -4.85
CA THR A 130 -2.01 -14.43 -3.53
C THR A 130 -0.75 -14.67 -2.71
N VAL A 131 -0.21 -15.89 -2.73
CA VAL A 131 1.06 -16.22 -2.07
C VAL A 131 2.22 -15.43 -2.69
N ILE A 132 2.30 -15.37 -4.02
CA ILE A 132 3.33 -14.59 -4.73
C ILE A 132 3.29 -13.12 -4.30
N ILE A 133 2.11 -12.52 -4.21
CA ILE A 133 1.95 -11.12 -3.76
C ILE A 133 2.36 -10.95 -2.30
N ALA A 134 1.97 -11.90 -1.43
CA ALA A 134 2.31 -11.86 -0.01
C ALA A 134 3.82 -11.89 0.23
N ILE A 135 4.57 -12.56 -0.65
CA ILE A 135 6.04 -12.63 -0.60
C ILE A 135 6.65 -11.39 -1.26
N ILE A 136 6.33 -11.11 -2.53
CA ILE A 136 6.95 -10.01 -3.30
C ILE A 136 6.64 -8.64 -2.67
N GLY A 137 5.47 -8.48 -2.07
CA GLY A 137 5.01 -7.22 -1.47
C GLY A 137 6.03 -6.65 -0.48
N PRO A 138 6.36 -7.37 0.61
CA PRO A 138 7.39 -7.01 1.58
C PRO A 138 8.78 -6.79 0.98
N PHE A 139 9.23 -7.61 0.03
CA PHE A 139 10.57 -7.46 -0.56
C PHE A 139 10.71 -6.16 -1.36
N VAL A 140 9.71 -5.81 -2.19
CA VAL A 140 9.74 -4.56 -2.95
C VAL A 140 9.72 -3.35 -2.01
N THR A 141 8.87 -3.40 -0.99
CA THR A 141 8.81 -2.32 0.01
C THR A 141 10.13 -2.23 0.78
N GLY A 142 10.71 -3.35 1.21
CA GLY A 142 12.00 -3.40 1.90
C GLY A 142 13.15 -2.87 1.06
N TYR A 143 13.19 -3.21 -0.23
CA TYR A 143 14.19 -2.68 -1.16
C TYR A 143 14.13 -1.15 -1.26
N ILE A 144 12.92 -0.59 -1.40
CA ILE A 144 12.71 0.84 -1.49
C ILE A 144 13.19 1.56 -0.22
N TYR A 145 13.00 0.98 0.97
CA TYR A 145 13.45 1.62 2.22
C TYR A 145 14.94 1.50 2.51
N GLN A 146 15.66 0.58 1.87
CA GLN A 146 17.11 0.41 2.07
C GLN A 146 17.95 1.48 1.37
N VAL A 147 17.41 2.12 0.33
CA VAL A 147 18.16 3.06 -0.49
C VAL A 147 18.21 4.48 0.13
N PRO A 148 17.11 5.06 0.67
CA PRO A 148 17.15 6.35 1.35
C PRO A 148 17.99 6.33 2.63
N VAL A 149 17.99 5.23 3.38
CA VAL A 149 18.84 5.10 4.59
C VAL A 149 20.33 5.07 4.28
N ARG A 150 20.77 4.83 3.03
CA ARG A 150 22.18 4.96 2.67
C ARG A 150 22.55 6.35 2.15
N GLY A 151 21.62 7.08 1.53
CA GLY A 151 21.82 8.46 1.09
C GLY A 151 21.68 9.48 2.23
N CYS A 152 20.78 9.22 3.19
CA CYS A 152 20.43 10.13 4.29
C CYS A 152 20.76 9.59 5.69
N CYS A 153 21.54 8.52 5.86
CA CYS A 153 22.29 8.27 7.11
C CYS A 153 23.75 8.75 6.99
N SER A 154 23.91 10.00 6.57
CA SER A 154 24.91 10.89 7.14
C SER A 154 24.40 12.35 7.25
N PRO A 155 23.30 12.62 7.98
CA PRO A 155 23.15 13.96 8.57
C PRO A 155 22.74 14.00 10.05
N TRP A 156 22.20 12.95 10.68
CA TRP A 156 21.69 13.09 12.06
C TRP A 156 22.77 13.33 13.15
N GLY A 157 24.06 13.31 12.80
CA GLY A 157 25.16 13.80 13.63
C GLY A 157 25.98 14.95 13.04
N ALA A 158 25.67 15.44 11.83
CA ALA A 158 26.51 16.40 11.10
C ALA A 158 25.74 17.50 10.33
N ALA A 159 24.43 17.64 10.55
CA ALA A 159 23.54 18.44 9.71
C ALA A 159 23.63 19.97 9.84
N ALA A 160 24.42 20.55 10.77
CA ALA A 160 24.51 22.02 10.86
C ALA A 160 25.73 22.61 10.11
N SER A 161 26.86 21.89 10.05
CA SER A 161 28.13 22.43 9.53
C SER A 161 28.55 21.85 8.18
N SER A 162 27.99 20.70 7.78
CA SER A 162 28.36 19.98 6.55
C SER A 162 27.69 20.52 5.28
N GLN A 163 26.42 20.93 5.34
CA GLN A 163 25.69 21.39 4.15
C GLN A 163 26.28 22.65 3.52
N ARG A 164 26.84 23.58 4.32
CA ARG A 164 27.56 24.75 3.79
C ARG A 164 28.81 24.37 3.01
N ARG A 165 29.41 23.21 3.29
CA ARG A 165 30.68 22.77 2.67
C ARG A 165 30.46 22.12 1.30
N CYS A 166 29.40 21.33 1.12
CA CYS A 166 29.05 20.75 -0.18
C CYS A 166 28.58 21.78 -1.20
N VAL A 167 27.78 22.77 -0.78
CA VAL A 167 27.33 23.86 -1.68
C VAL A 167 28.51 24.74 -2.12
N LYS A 168 29.50 24.97 -1.23
CA LYS A 168 30.68 25.78 -1.55
C LYS A 168 31.63 25.06 -2.52
N SER A 169 31.79 23.74 -2.38
CA SER A 169 32.57 22.90 -3.30
C SER A 169 32.00 22.85 -4.73
N ARG A 170 30.67 22.79 -4.88
CA ARG A 170 30.01 22.82 -6.21
C ARG A 170 30.04 24.19 -6.90
N ARG A 171 30.25 25.31 -6.18
CA ARG A 171 30.47 26.62 -6.82
C ARG A 171 31.89 26.79 -7.36
N THR A 172 32.88 26.13 -6.78
CA THR A 172 34.28 26.21 -7.24
C THR A 172 34.57 25.34 -8.47
N THR A 173 33.77 24.32 -8.76
CA THR A 173 33.92 23.47 -9.96
C THR A 173 33.16 23.97 -11.19
N ARG A 174 32.30 24.99 -11.04
CA ARG A 174 31.76 25.77 -12.16
C ARG A 174 32.49 27.12 -12.23
N SER A 175 33.78 27.09 -12.52
CA SER A 175 34.44 28.25 -13.14
C SER A 175 34.09 28.27 -14.63
N PRO A 176 33.78 29.43 -15.23
CA PRO A 176 33.65 29.54 -16.67
C PRO A 176 35.02 29.22 -17.29
N SER A 177 35.04 28.28 -18.23
CA SER A 177 36.12 28.16 -19.20
C SER A 177 36.08 29.42 -20.09
N GLY A 178 37.07 30.30 -19.94
CA GLY A 178 37.49 31.21 -21.03
C GLY A 178 38.03 30.39 -22.22
N PRO A 179 38.34 31.01 -23.37
CA PRO A 179 38.90 32.35 -23.55
C PRO A 179 37.90 33.46 -23.92
#